data_AF-A0A8X8W1A7-F1
#
_entry.id   AF-A0A8X8W1A7-F1
#
_cell.length_a   1.000
_cell.length_b   1.000
_cell.length_c   1.000
_cell.angle_alpha   90.00
_cell.angle_beta   90.00
_cell.angle_gamma   90.00
#
_symmetry.space_group_name_H-M   'P 1'
#
loop_
_entity.id
_entity.type
_entity.pdbx_description
1 polymer ?
#
loop_
_entity_poly.entity_id
_entity_poly.type
_entity_poly.pdbx_seq_one_letter_code
_entity_poly.pdbx_strand_id
1 'polypeptide(L)'
;MEAQSVALRGYIHGALSSLQSRKTDALTKFPKPFSSEIRCSFLSICSSTKRTLRCRSSVEKIEYKGVFDTEESNPESKVSLKKLAVFVSGGGSNFRSIYEATINGSIHGHIVVLVTNNHDCGGAEYARGKGIPVILFPPRKGAEEVFSADDLVTALRSYNVDFVLLAGYLKLIPTELIKAYQKAILNIHPSLLPAFGGKGYYGMKVHKAVIASGARYSGPTVHYVDEEYDTGRILAQRVVPVLANDTAEELAARVLVEEHKLYVEVCSALCEERIIWREDGVPLIQSKHDPSHYL
;
A
#
# COMPACT_ATOMS: atom_id res chain seq x y z
N MET A 1 11.02 7.63 65.27
CA MET A 1 11.15 6.54 66.25
C MET A 1 10.99 5.23 65.49
N GLU A 2 12.11 4.51 65.45
CA GLU A 2 12.31 3.05 65.36
C GLU A 2 11.60 2.17 64.31
N ALA A 3 12.47 1.45 63.62
CA ALA A 3 12.25 0.24 62.85
C ALA A 3 12.15 -1.01 63.76
N GLN A 4 11.55 -2.09 63.25
CA GLN A 4 11.97 -3.51 63.33
C GLN A 4 10.82 -4.36 62.70
N SER A 5 10.98 -5.27 61.73
CA SER A 5 11.95 -6.35 61.43
C SER A 5 11.42 -7.74 61.82
N VAL A 6 11.72 -8.73 60.94
CA VAL A 6 11.68 -10.21 61.10
C VAL A 6 10.32 -10.90 60.78
N ALA A 7 10.09 -11.50 59.61
CA ALA A 7 10.66 -12.67 58.90
C ALA A 7 10.04 -14.03 59.29
N LEU A 8 9.60 -14.84 58.29
CA LEU A 8 10.15 -16.19 58.01
C LEU A 8 9.52 -16.88 56.78
N ARG A 9 10.40 -17.17 55.80
CA ARG A 9 10.64 -18.45 55.08
C ARG A 9 9.48 -19.32 54.55
N GLY A 10 9.58 -19.59 53.24
CA GLY A 10 9.85 -20.95 52.75
C GLY A 10 8.76 -21.57 51.87
N TYR A 11 9.06 -21.83 50.59
CA TYR A 11 9.16 -23.19 50.01
C TYR A 11 9.38 -23.08 48.48
N ILE A 12 10.62 -23.39 48.07
CA ILE A 12 10.98 -23.79 46.70
C ILE A 12 11.17 -25.31 46.75
N HIS A 13 10.51 -26.03 45.85
CA HIS A 13 10.79 -27.37 45.26
C HIS A 13 9.53 -27.66 44.41
N GLY A 14 9.54 -28.11 43.16
CA GLY A 14 10.50 -28.82 42.33
C GLY A 14 9.64 -29.78 41.50
N ALA A 15 9.64 -29.64 40.17
CA ALA A 15 9.00 -30.61 39.28
C ALA A 15 9.75 -30.66 37.94
N LEU A 16 10.72 -31.56 37.90
CA LEU A 16 11.32 -32.10 36.68
C LEU A 16 10.82 -33.53 36.50
N SER A 17 10.66 -33.91 35.23
CA SER A 17 10.66 -35.27 34.68
C SER A 17 9.35 -36.09 34.67
N SER A 18 8.82 -36.29 33.46
CA SER A 18 8.38 -37.56 32.85
C SER A 18 7.93 -37.18 31.41
N LEU A 19 8.23 -37.84 30.30
CA LEU A 19 8.85 -39.11 29.97
C LEU A 19 9.59 -38.95 28.62
N GLN A 20 10.74 -39.62 28.48
CA GLN A 20 11.31 -39.97 27.18
C GLN A 20 10.86 -41.37 26.75
N SER A 21 10.78 -41.55 25.43
CA SER A 21 10.94 -42.80 24.67
C SER A 21 9.74 -43.77 24.60
N ARG A 22 9.19 -43.90 23.39
CA ARG A 22 9.21 -45.16 22.61
C ARG A 22 9.07 -44.88 21.10
N LYS A 23 10.00 -45.44 20.33
CA LYS A 23 9.95 -45.63 18.87
C LYS A 23 8.89 -46.69 18.52
N THR A 24 8.23 -46.57 17.37
CA THR A 24 8.29 -47.52 16.22
C THR A 24 7.29 -47.17 15.12
N ASP A 25 7.62 -47.66 13.93
CA ASP A 25 7.11 -47.41 12.58
C ASP A 25 5.63 -47.72 12.32
N ALA A 26 5.02 -47.00 11.36
CA ALA A 26 4.40 -47.60 10.15
C ALA A 26 3.74 -46.53 9.23
N LEU A 27 4.39 -46.31 8.09
CA LEU A 27 3.83 -46.21 6.72
C LEU A 27 2.31 -45.98 6.55
N THR A 28 1.91 -44.93 5.81
CA THR A 28 1.45 -45.06 4.39
C THR A 28 1.04 -43.72 3.73
N LYS A 29 1.68 -43.48 2.57
CA LYS A 29 1.16 -42.89 1.31
C LYS A 29 0.75 -41.41 1.23
N PHE A 30 1.72 -40.61 0.78
CA PHE A 30 1.52 -39.41 -0.06
C PHE A 30 1.59 -39.77 -1.56
N PRO A 31 0.76 -39.19 -2.45
CA PRO A 31 1.01 -39.21 -3.89
C PRO A 31 2.00 -38.10 -4.31
N LYS A 32 2.94 -38.48 -5.18
CA LYS A 32 4.03 -37.65 -5.75
C LYS A 32 3.59 -36.92 -7.03
N PRO A 33 4.31 -35.83 -7.41
CA PRO A 33 4.02 -35.04 -8.60
C PRO A 33 4.48 -35.74 -9.89
N PHE A 34 3.78 -35.42 -10.98
CA PHE A 34 4.03 -35.90 -12.33
C PHE A 34 5.15 -35.07 -12.98
N SER A 35 6.27 -35.71 -13.32
CA SER A 35 7.37 -35.15 -14.11
C SER A 35 7.51 -35.93 -15.41
N SER A 36 7.51 -35.26 -16.55
CA SER A 36 7.90 -35.84 -17.83
C SER A 36 9.25 -35.27 -18.26
N GLU A 37 10.32 -36.05 -18.02
CA GLU A 37 11.60 -35.90 -18.70
C GLU A 37 11.49 -36.48 -20.13
N ILE A 38 11.98 -35.75 -21.12
CA ILE A 38 12.38 -36.31 -22.42
C ILE A 38 13.90 -36.28 -22.46
N ARG A 39 14.50 -37.47 -22.44
CA ARG A 39 15.91 -37.71 -22.80
C ARG A 39 15.94 -38.11 -24.28
N CYS A 40 16.87 -37.55 -25.05
CA CYS A 40 17.54 -38.30 -26.11
C CYS A 40 18.98 -37.82 -26.27
N SER A 41 19.85 -38.80 -26.50
CA SER A 41 21.30 -38.81 -26.34
C SER A 41 22.06 -38.76 -27.67
N PHE A 42 23.23 -38.12 -27.64
CA PHE A 42 24.49 -38.39 -28.37
C PHE A 42 24.50 -38.51 -29.92
N LEU A 43 25.28 -37.64 -30.60
CA LEU A 43 26.59 -37.98 -31.19
C LEU A 43 27.27 -36.77 -31.85
N SER A 44 28.60 -36.75 -31.72
CA SER A 44 29.59 -35.83 -32.30
C SER A 44 29.66 -35.94 -33.84
N ILE A 45 29.97 -34.84 -34.54
CA ILE A 45 31.00 -34.77 -35.60
C ILE A 45 31.26 -33.30 -36.01
N CYS A 46 32.53 -33.06 -36.32
CA CYS A 46 33.24 -31.84 -36.66
C CYS A 46 32.85 -31.19 -38.01
N SER A 47 33.44 -30.00 -38.24
CA SER A 47 33.76 -29.36 -39.53
C SER A 47 32.80 -28.29 -40.10
N SER A 48 33.38 -27.08 -40.17
CA SER A 48 33.27 -26.04 -41.21
C SER A 48 32.14 -26.09 -42.24
N THR A 49 31.41 -24.98 -42.39
CA THR A 49 31.39 -24.11 -43.59
C THR A 49 30.17 -23.17 -43.52
N LYS A 50 30.39 -21.90 -43.88
CA LYS A 50 29.38 -20.85 -44.02
C LYS A 50 28.14 -21.34 -44.78
N ARG A 51 26.95 -21.17 -44.19
CA ARG A 51 25.69 -21.04 -44.94
C ARG A 51 24.72 -20.14 -44.17
N THR A 52 24.39 -19.04 -44.82
CA THR A 52 23.32 -18.10 -44.48
C THR A 52 22.00 -18.86 -44.40
N LEU A 53 21.39 -18.90 -43.21
CA LEU A 53 20.04 -19.40 -43.01
C LEU A 53 19.21 -18.29 -42.37
N ARG A 54 18.34 -17.72 -43.19
CA ARG A 54 17.31 -16.75 -42.83
C ARG A 54 16.24 -17.52 -42.04
N CYS A 55 16.24 -17.38 -40.71
CA CYS A 55 15.21 -18.00 -39.88
C CYS A 55 13.99 -17.07 -39.79
N ARG A 56 12.90 -17.47 -40.43
CA ARG A 56 11.53 -17.03 -40.11
C ARG A 56 10.97 -18.03 -39.10
N SER A 57 10.66 -17.59 -37.89
CA SER A 57 9.73 -18.26 -36.98
C SER A 57 9.08 -17.17 -36.13
N SER A 58 7.89 -16.72 -36.51
CA SER A 58 6.60 -17.26 -36.01
C SER A 58 6.47 -17.03 -34.50
N VAL A 59 6.17 -15.79 -34.12
CA VAL A 59 5.62 -15.50 -32.80
C VAL A 59 4.11 -15.63 -32.95
N GLU A 60 3.55 -16.72 -32.42
CA GLU A 60 2.11 -16.87 -32.28
C GLU A 60 1.61 -15.78 -31.32
N LYS A 61 0.85 -14.83 -31.88
CA LYS A 61 0.01 -13.92 -31.10
C LYS A 61 -1.11 -14.75 -30.48
N ILE A 62 -1.10 -14.87 -29.16
CA ILE A 62 -2.28 -15.30 -28.42
C ILE A 62 -3.27 -14.14 -28.45
N GLU A 63 -4.27 -14.23 -29.33
CA GLU A 63 -5.41 -13.33 -29.35
C GLU A 63 -6.36 -13.66 -28.19
N TYR A 64 -6.50 -12.71 -27.26
CA TYR A 64 -7.53 -12.75 -26.24
C TYR A 64 -8.88 -12.41 -26.90
N LYS A 65 -9.70 -13.42 -27.22
CA LYS A 65 -11.10 -13.21 -27.63
C LYS A 65 -11.97 -13.01 -26.40
N GLY A 66 -12.09 -11.77 -25.95
CA GLY A 66 -13.21 -11.34 -25.13
C GLY A 66 -14.42 -11.09 -26.03
N VAL A 67 -15.45 -11.92 -25.89
CA VAL A 67 -16.77 -11.67 -26.46
C VAL A 67 -17.37 -10.51 -25.67
N PHE A 68 -17.48 -9.35 -26.29
CA PHE A 68 -18.35 -8.27 -25.83
C PHE A 68 -19.33 -7.98 -26.96
N ASP A 69 -20.60 -8.27 -26.68
CA ASP A 69 -21.71 -7.92 -27.52
C ASP A 69 -21.70 -6.41 -27.80
N THR A 70 -22.00 -6.09 -29.05
CA THR A 70 -22.09 -4.75 -29.59
C THR A 70 -23.30 -4.03 -29.00
N GLU A 71 -23.04 -3.09 -28.09
CA GLU A 71 -23.93 -1.95 -27.89
C GLU A 71 -23.19 -0.66 -28.28
N GLU A 72 -23.73 0.02 -29.28
CA GLU A 72 -23.31 1.35 -29.72
C GLU A 72 -23.53 2.35 -28.57
N SER A 73 -22.46 2.74 -27.88
CA SER A 73 -22.50 3.79 -26.87
C SER A 73 -21.83 5.09 -27.38
N ASN A 74 -22.65 6.15 -27.38
CA ASN A 74 -22.37 7.59 -27.53
C ASN A 74 -20.91 8.04 -27.27
N PRO A 75 -20.28 8.91 -28.11
CA PRO A 75 -18.88 9.33 -27.96
C PRO A 75 -18.63 10.40 -26.87
N GLU A 76 -19.49 10.50 -25.86
CA GLU A 76 -19.28 11.42 -24.74
C GLU A 76 -18.25 10.84 -23.75
N SER A 77 -17.03 11.39 -23.81
CA SER A 77 -15.92 11.24 -22.87
C SER A 77 -15.67 9.82 -22.33
N LYS A 78 -14.89 9.04 -23.07
CA LYS A 78 -14.24 7.84 -22.52
C LYS A 78 -13.28 8.28 -21.40
N VAL A 79 -13.76 8.32 -20.15
CA VAL A 79 -12.93 8.67 -18.99
C VAL A 79 -11.74 7.72 -18.97
N SER A 80 -10.55 8.26 -19.23
CA SER A 80 -9.34 7.45 -19.27
C SER A 80 -9.05 6.94 -17.87
N LEU A 81 -8.94 5.62 -17.74
CA LEU A 81 -8.71 4.97 -16.47
C LEU A 81 -7.34 5.40 -15.90
N LYS A 82 -7.34 6.06 -14.74
CA LYS A 82 -6.13 6.67 -14.16
C LYS A 82 -5.21 5.60 -13.56
N LYS A 83 -3.90 5.77 -13.69
CA LYS A 83 -2.88 4.86 -13.18
C LYS A 83 -2.36 5.32 -11.83
N LEU A 84 -2.47 4.46 -10.84
CA LEU A 84 -2.19 4.78 -9.44
C LEU A 84 -0.93 4.03 -8.97
N ALA A 85 -0.06 4.73 -8.26
CA ALA A 85 0.98 4.10 -7.45
C ALA A 85 0.60 4.21 -5.98
N VAL A 86 0.70 3.11 -5.23
CA VAL A 86 0.38 3.11 -3.80
C VAL A 86 1.64 2.85 -2.97
N PHE A 87 1.88 3.70 -1.98
CA PHE A 87 3.06 3.61 -1.11
C PHE A 87 2.65 3.11 0.27
N VAL A 88 3.36 2.11 0.80
CA VAL A 88 3.04 1.47 2.09
C VAL A 88 4.30 1.13 2.89
N SER A 89 4.20 1.08 4.21
CA SER A 89 5.28 0.58 5.09
C SER A 89 4.89 -0.62 5.96
N GLY A 90 3.59 -0.92 6.07
CA GLY A 90 3.04 -1.86 7.04
C GLY A 90 1.99 -2.81 6.44
N GLY A 91 0.93 -3.09 7.21
CA GLY A 91 -0.10 -4.08 6.84
C GLY A 91 -0.92 -3.74 5.58
N GLY A 92 -0.99 -2.45 5.20
CA GLY A 92 -1.60 -2.01 3.94
C GLY A 92 -3.13 -2.09 3.90
N SER A 93 -3.84 -1.89 5.02
CA SER A 93 -5.31 -1.93 5.05
C SER A 93 -5.96 -0.83 4.18
N ASN A 94 -5.42 0.39 4.19
CA ASN A 94 -5.82 1.46 3.25
C ASN A 94 -5.57 1.04 1.79
N PHE A 95 -4.40 0.48 1.47
CA PHE A 95 -4.10 -0.05 0.15
C PHE A 95 -5.11 -1.12 -0.30
N ARG A 96 -5.47 -2.07 0.58
CA ARG A 96 -6.47 -3.10 0.29
C ARG A 96 -7.84 -2.49 -0.01
N SER A 97 -8.27 -1.52 0.78
CA SER A 97 -9.54 -0.81 0.57
C SER A 97 -9.58 -0.09 -0.78
N ILE A 98 -8.49 0.61 -1.14
CA ILE A 98 -8.37 1.26 -2.46
C ILE A 98 -8.36 0.22 -3.57
N TYR A 99 -7.59 -0.87 -3.44
CA TYR A 99 -7.55 -1.94 -4.43
C TYR A 99 -8.92 -2.57 -4.65
N GLU A 100 -9.62 -2.95 -3.60
CA GLU A 100 -10.98 -3.53 -3.69
C GLU A 100 -11.95 -2.55 -4.37
N ALA A 101 -11.84 -1.25 -4.08
CA ALA A 101 -12.62 -0.21 -4.72
C ALA A 101 -12.27 0.01 -6.20
N THR A 102 -11.04 -0.27 -6.65
CA THR A 102 -10.70 -0.29 -8.08
C THR A 102 -11.30 -1.52 -8.78
N ILE A 103 -11.30 -2.68 -8.13
CA ILE A 103 -11.83 -3.93 -8.72
C ILE A 103 -13.36 -3.88 -8.85
N ASN A 104 -14.05 -3.26 -7.89
CA ASN A 104 -15.51 -3.14 -7.92
C ASN A 104 -16.03 -1.94 -8.73
N GLY A 105 -15.14 -1.13 -9.31
CA GLY A 105 -15.51 0.02 -10.15
C GLY A 105 -15.85 1.31 -9.39
N SER A 106 -15.75 1.35 -8.06
CA SER A 106 -15.98 2.57 -7.27
C SER A 106 -14.90 3.64 -7.49
N ILE A 107 -13.68 3.20 -7.83
CA ILE A 107 -12.57 4.06 -8.24
C ILE A 107 -12.27 3.75 -9.71
N HIS A 108 -12.41 4.76 -10.57
CA HIS A 108 -12.07 4.70 -12.00
C HIS A 108 -10.54 4.79 -12.24
N GLY A 109 -9.78 3.94 -11.53
CA GLY A 109 -8.33 3.91 -11.56
C GLY A 109 -7.78 2.48 -11.42
N HIS A 110 -6.51 2.30 -11.75
CA HIS A 110 -5.81 1.01 -11.74
C HIS A 110 -4.48 1.15 -11.01
N ILE A 111 -4.29 0.34 -9.98
CA ILE A 111 -3.03 0.30 -9.23
C ILE A 111 -1.99 -0.45 -10.05
N VAL A 112 -1.04 0.27 -10.63
CA VAL A 112 -0.03 -0.28 -11.55
C VAL A 112 1.27 -0.66 -10.85
N VAL A 113 1.54 -0.11 -9.68
CA VAL A 113 2.75 -0.38 -8.91
C VAL A 113 2.54 -0.07 -7.42
N LEU A 114 3.15 -0.88 -6.56
CA LEU A 114 3.27 -0.61 -5.13
C LEU A 114 4.70 -0.22 -4.81
N VAL A 115 4.90 0.79 -3.97
CA VAL A 115 6.22 1.17 -3.43
C VAL A 115 6.23 0.93 -1.93
N THR A 116 7.33 0.39 -1.41
CA THR A 116 7.48 0.15 0.03
C THR A 116 8.91 0.36 0.48
N ASN A 117 9.10 0.79 1.73
CA ASN A 117 10.42 0.79 2.37
C ASN A 117 10.68 -0.49 3.18
N ASN A 118 9.75 -1.46 3.13
CA ASN A 118 9.84 -2.75 3.78
C ASN A 118 9.32 -3.84 2.84
N HIS A 119 10.26 -4.54 2.19
CA HIS A 119 9.97 -5.61 1.22
C HIS A 119 9.02 -6.69 1.76
N ASP A 120 9.04 -6.92 3.08
CA ASP A 120 8.37 -8.03 3.74
C ASP A 120 7.12 -7.56 4.51
N CYS A 121 6.66 -6.31 4.27
CA CYS A 121 5.42 -5.83 4.88
C CYS A 121 4.17 -6.48 4.26
N GLY A 122 3.09 -6.60 5.05
CA GLY A 122 1.85 -7.24 4.61
C GLY A 122 1.17 -6.56 3.42
N GLY A 123 1.44 -5.27 3.17
CA GLY A 123 1.01 -4.59 1.94
C GLY A 123 1.75 -5.08 0.69
N ALA A 124 3.06 -5.30 0.80
CA ALA A 124 3.89 -5.82 -0.30
C ALA A 124 3.57 -7.28 -0.63
N GLU A 125 3.36 -8.12 0.40
CA GLU A 125 2.88 -9.49 0.22
C GLU A 125 1.54 -9.53 -0.51
N TYR A 126 0.58 -8.70 -0.07
CA TYR A 126 -0.74 -8.61 -0.72
C TYR A 126 -0.62 -8.18 -2.19
N ALA A 127 0.18 -7.15 -2.49
CA ALA A 127 0.39 -6.69 -3.86
C ALA A 127 0.94 -7.79 -4.78
N ARG A 128 1.97 -8.53 -4.34
CA ARG A 128 2.52 -9.66 -5.09
C ARG A 128 1.46 -10.74 -5.33
N GLY A 129 0.65 -11.05 -4.32
CA GLY A 129 -0.47 -11.99 -4.44
C GLY A 129 -1.55 -11.56 -5.45
N LYS A 130 -1.61 -10.27 -5.81
CA LYS A 130 -2.49 -9.72 -6.85
C LYS A 130 -1.78 -9.46 -8.18
N GLY A 131 -0.50 -9.82 -8.31
CA GLY A 131 0.30 -9.56 -9.51
C GLY A 131 0.70 -8.10 -9.70
N ILE A 132 0.63 -7.27 -8.66
CA ILE A 132 1.05 -5.87 -8.71
C ILE A 132 2.57 -5.80 -8.47
N PRO A 133 3.36 -5.19 -9.38
CA PRO A 133 4.78 -4.98 -9.19
C PRO A 133 5.09 -4.21 -7.90
N VAL A 134 6.18 -4.58 -7.21
CA VAL A 134 6.62 -3.94 -5.97
C VAL A 134 8.01 -3.34 -6.14
N ILE A 135 8.16 -2.05 -5.85
CA ILE A 135 9.43 -1.34 -5.80
C ILE A 135 9.84 -1.13 -4.34
N LEU A 136 11.10 -1.41 -4.01
CA LEU A 136 11.67 -1.12 -2.71
C LEU A 136 12.28 0.29 -2.72
N PHE A 137 11.72 1.22 -1.95
CA PHE A 137 12.24 2.58 -1.78
C PHE A 137 11.96 3.13 -0.37
N PRO A 138 12.92 3.84 0.25
CA PRO A 138 14.32 3.90 -0.13
C PRO A 138 14.99 2.51 0.00
N PRO A 139 16.09 2.26 -0.71
CA PRO A 139 16.86 1.04 -0.55
C PRO A 139 17.30 0.83 0.90
N ARG A 140 17.54 -0.44 1.28
CA ARG A 140 18.03 -0.80 2.61
C ARG A 140 19.37 -0.09 2.86
N LYS A 141 19.59 0.36 4.10
CA LYS A 141 20.89 0.95 4.49
C LYS A 141 22.01 -0.05 4.20
N GLY A 142 23.04 0.39 3.47
CA GLY A 142 24.18 -0.46 3.09
C GLY A 142 23.96 -1.33 1.86
N ALA A 143 22.88 -1.13 1.08
CA ALA A 143 22.78 -1.72 -0.24
C ALA A 143 23.90 -1.16 -1.15
N GLU A 144 24.56 -2.04 -1.90
CA GLU A 144 25.59 -1.67 -2.90
C GLU A 144 24.96 -0.91 -4.08
N GLU A 145 23.72 -1.25 -4.42
CA GLU A 145 22.97 -0.62 -5.49
C GLU A 145 22.25 0.64 -4.96
N VAL A 146 22.61 1.79 -5.54
CA VAL A 146 22.03 3.08 -5.19
C VAL A 146 20.78 3.28 -6.05
N PHE A 147 19.61 2.96 -5.51
CA PHE A 147 18.33 3.35 -6.11
C PHE A 147 17.92 4.73 -5.58
N SER A 148 18.11 5.75 -6.40
CA SER A 148 17.92 7.16 -6.05
C SER A 148 16.45 7.61 -6.14
N ALA A 149 16.17 8.84 -5.73
CA ALA A 149 14.86 9.46 -5.92
C ALA A 149 14.53 9.68 -7.41
N ASP A 150 15.53 10.01 -8.24
CA ASP A 150 15.35 10.15 -9.69
C ASP A 150 15.07 8.81 -10.38
N ASP A 151 15.65 7.72 -9.88
CA ASP A 151 15.35 6.36 -10.35
C ASP A 151 13.91 5.98 -10.01
N LEU A 152 13.43 6.34 -8.81
CA LEU A 152 12.03 6.18 -8.44
C LEU A 152 11.11 6.94 -9.39
N VAL A 153 11.41 8.21 -9.67
CA VAL A 153 10.62 9.04 -10.61
C VAL A 153 10.59 8.39 -11.99
N THR A 154 11.74 7.93 -12.48
CA THR A 154 11.87 7.26 -13.79
C THR A 154 11.05 5.98 -13.83
N ALA A 155 11.11 5.17 -12.77
CA ALA A 155 10.31 3.96 -12.66
C ALA A 155 8.81 4.26 -12.65
N LEU A 156 8.33 5.20 -11.83
CA LEU A 156 6.91 5.55 -11.80
C LEU A 156 6.42 6.10 -13.15
N ARG A 157 7.26 6.87 -13.87
CA ARG A 157 6.96 7.34 -15.23
C ARG A 157 6.87 6.20 -16.24
N SER A 158 7.69 5.16 -16.14
CA SER A 158 7.60 4.00 -17.04
C SER A 158 6.31 3.20 -16.84
N TYR A 159 5.76 3.19 -15.61
CA TYR A 159 4.42 2.70 -15.33
C TYR A 159 3.31 3.64 -15.82
N ASN A 160 3.64 4.87 -16.23
CA ASN A 160 2.73 5.97 -16.56
C ASN A 160 1.79 6.30 -15.39
N VAL A 161 2.35 6.40 -14.18
CA VAL A 161 1.57 6.78 -12.99
C VAL A 161 1.03 8.21 -13.16
N ASP A 162 -0.27 8.38 -12.91
CA ASP A 162 -0.93 9.69 -12.84
C ASP A 162 -0.90 10.24 -11.41
N PHE A 163 -1.17 9.37 -10.42
CA PHE A 163 -1.28 9.76 -9.01
C PHE A 163 -0.54 8.80 -8.08
N VAL A 164 0.06 9.36 -7.03
CA VAL A 164 0.72 8.64 -5.94
C VAL A 164 -0.15 8.75 -4.68
N LEU A 165 -0.44 7.61 -4.06
CA LEU A 165 -1.27 7.50 -2.86
C LEU A 165 -0.45 6.92 -1.72
N LEU A 166 -0.13 7.74 -0.71
CA LEU A 166 0.54 7.27 0.50
C LEU A 166 -0.50 6.66 1.44
N ALA A 167 -0.43 5.35 1.63
CA ALA A 167 -1.38 4.55 2.41
C ALA A 167 -0.66 3.94 3.63
N GLY A 168 -0.18 4.81 4.53
CA GLY A 168 0.64 4.42 5.68
C GLY A 168 2.12 4.24 5.32
N TYR A 169 2.65 5.11 4.46
CA TYR A 169 4.07 5.20 4.15
C TYR A 169 4.80 6.09 5.16
N LEU A 170 5.89 5.59 5.74
CA LEU A 170 6.52 6.17 6.94
C LEU A 170 7.86 6.88 6.65
N LYS A 171 8.17 7.15 5.38
CA LYS A 171 9.37 7.90 4.99
C LYS A 171 8.97 9.21 4.36
N LEU A 172 9.80 10.23 4.58
CA LEU A 172 9.66 11.51 3.89
C LEU A 172 9.72 11.28 2.38
N ILE A 173 8.84 11.96 1.65
CA ILE A 173 8.85 11.93 0.20
C ILE A 173 10.00 12.82 -0.29
N PRO A 174 10.86 12.33 -1.22
CA PRO A 174 11.94 13.14 -1.75
C PRO A 174 11.41 14.29 -2.61
N THR A 175 12.10 15.43 -2.56
CA THR A 175 11.74 16.65 -3.30
C THR A 175 11.65 16.41 -4.81
N GLU A 176 12.48 15.53 -5.37
CA GLU A 176 12.46 15.12 -6.77
C GLU A 176 11.10 14.52 -7.15
N LEU A 177 10.52 13.69 -6.29
CA LEU A 177 9.22 13.09 -6.53
C LEU A 177 8.10 14.11 -6.41
N ILE A 178 8.15 15.01 -5.43
CA ILE A 178 7.18 16.11 -5.25
C ILE A 178 7.17 17.02 -6.48
N LYS A 179 8.35 17.39 -6.98
CA LYS A 179 8.50 18.21 -8.20
C LYS A 179 7.99 17.51 -9.45
N ALA A 180 8.16 16.20 -9.55
CA ALA A 180 7.70 15.40 -10.68
C ALA A 180 6.18 15.15 -10.68
N TYR A 181 5.56 15.08 -9.50
CA TYR A 181 4.13 14.79 -9.30
C TYR A 181 3.43 15.93 -8.56
N GLN A 182 3.55 17.15 -9.08
CA GLN A 182 2.92 18.33 -8.48
C GLN A 182 1.41 18.16 -8.42
N LYS A 183 0.81 18.38 -7.24
CA LYS A 183 -0.63 18.19 -6.99
C LYS A 183 -1.14 16.79 -7.38
N ALA A 184 -0.25 15.78 -7.34
CA ALA A 184 -0.57 14.41 -7.72
C ALA A 184 -0.11 13.38 -6.67
N ILE A 185 0.31 13.83 -5.49
CA ILE A 185 0.64 12.98 -4.35
C ILE A 185 -0.32 13.30 -3.21
N LEU A 186 -1.09 12.30 -2.77
CA LEU A 186 -1.97 12.39 -1.61
C LEU A 186 -1.44 11.51 -0.47
N ASN A 187 -1.64 11.97 0.76
CA ASN A 187 -1.41 11.20 1.97
C ASN A 187 -2.67 11.18 2.82
N ILE A 188 -2.88 10.08 3.55
CA ILE A 188 -3.86 10.01 4.63
C ILE A 188 -3.14 9.97 5.97
N HIS A 189 -3.50 10.90 6.86
CA HIS A 189 -2.95 11.02 8.19
C HIS A 189 -4.03 10.80 9.25
N PRO A 190 -3.79 10.01 10.31
CA PRO A 190 -4.83 9.57 11.25
C PRO A 190 -5.13 10.59 12.39
N SER A 191 -5.14 11.89 12.06
CA SER A 191 -5.66 12.96 12.93
C SER A 191 -6.29 14.08 12.10
N LEU A 192 -7.05 14.95 12.77
CA LEU A 192 -7.57 16.19 12.20
C LEU A 192 -6.45 17.23 12.10
N LEU A 193 -5.72 17.23 10.99
CA LEU A 193 -4.66 18.21 10.74
C LEU A 193 -5.18 19.65 10.85
N PRO A 194 -4.36 20.61 11.33
CA PRO A 194 -2.93 20.46 11.65
C PRO A 194 -2.63 19.81 13.01
N ALA A 195 -3.65 19.43 13.79
CA ALA A 195 -3.43 18.82 15.10
C ALA A 195 -2.81 17.42 14.98
N PHE A 196 -1.81 17.12 15.80
CA PHE A 196 -1.11 15.83 15.84
C PHE A 196 -0.53 15.39 14.48
N GLY A 197 -0.17 16.35 13.63
CA GLY A 197 0.59 16.14 12.39
C GLY A 197 2.08 16.43 12.54
N GLY A 198 2.86 16.06 11.55
CA GLY A 198 4.26 16.39 11.44
C GLY A 198 5.19 15.31 11.98
N LYS A 199 6.49 15.62 12.00
CA LYS A 199 7.54 14.67 12.31
C LYS A 199 7.33 14.04 13.71
N GLY A 200 7.18 12.72 13.74
CA GLY A 200 7.04 11.94 14.97
C GLY A 200 5.61 11.49 15.26
N TYR A 201 4.62 12.06 14.57
CA TYR A 201 3.23 11.65 14.63
C TYR A 201 2.93 10.66 13.50
N TYR A 202 3.07 9.37 13.77
CA TYR A 202 2.71 8.32 12.82
C TYR A 202 2.23 7.06 13.53
N GLY A 203 1.34 6.31 12.87
CA GLY A 203 0.74 5.09 13.41
C GLY A 203 0.18 5.32 14.82
N MET A 204 0.45 4.38 15.73
CA MET A 204 -0.10 4.43 17.09
C MET A 204 0.34 5.65 17.92
N LYS A 205 1.42 6.35 17.53
CA LYS A 205 1.87 7.55 18.24
C LYS A 205 0.84 8.68 18.15
N VAL A 206 0.10 8.75 17.04
CA VAL A 206 -0.94 9.77 16.83
C VAL A 206 -2.08 9.55 17.83
N HIS A 207 -2.67 8.36 17.85
CA HIS A 207 -3.79 8.06 18.75
C HIS A 207 -3.40 8.16 20.23
N LYS A 208 -2.18 7.74 20.61
CA LYS A 208 -1.66 7.94 21.96
C LYS A 208 -1.57 9.42 22.35
N ALA A 209 -1.11 10.28 21.44
CA ALA A 209 -1.05 11.71 21.68
C ALA A 209 -2.44 12.35 21.77
N VAL A 210 -3.39 11.92 20.94
CA VAL A 210 -4.79 12.36 21.00
C VAL A 210 -5.40 12.03 22.36
N ILE A 211 -5.30 10.77 22.82
CA ILE A 211 -5.79 10.36 24.14
C ILE A 211 -5.12 11.18 25.26
N ALA A 212 -3.79 11.28 25.23
CA ALA A 212 -3.03 12.01 26.25
C ALA A 212 -3.38 13.52 26.31
N SER A 213 -3.78 14.12 25.18
CA SER A 213 -4.17 15.54 25.12
C SER A 213 -5.54 15.84 25.74
N GLY A 214 -6.39 14.83 25.92
CA GLY A 214 -7.78 15.01 26.33
C GLY A 214 -8.70 15.55 25.23
N ALA A 215 -8.29 15.51 23.95
CA ALA A 215 -9.16 15.85 22.83
C ALA A 215 -10.44 15.00 22.83
N ARG A 216 -11.56 15.60 22.38
CA ARG A 216 -12.87 14.92 22.26
C ARG A 216 -13.21 14.48 20.84
N TYR A 217 -12.39 14.91 19.89
CA TYR A 217 -12.53 14.60 18.48
C TYR A 217 -11.17 14.28 17.88
N SER A 218 -11.17 13.35 16.93
CA SER A 218 -10.04 12.93 16.11
C SER A 218 -10.60 12.56 14.73
N GLY A 219 -9.89 11.74 13.97
CA GLY A 219 -10.31 11.25 12.66
C GLY A 219 -9.26 11.48 11.59
N PRO A 220 -9.46 10.97 10.37
CA PRO A 220 -8.47 11.06 9.33
C PRO A 220 -8.52 12.37 8.55
N THR A 221 -7.36 12.76 8.02
CA THR A 221 -7.20 13.83 7.03
C THR A 221 -6.53 13.30 5.78
N VAL A 222 -7.12 13.55 4.62
CA VAL A 222 -6.45 13.39 3.32
C VAL A 222 -5.94 14.75 2.86
N HIS A 223 -4.66 14.84 2.51
CA HIS A 223 -4.02 16.09 2.10
C HIS A 223 -3.01 15.85 0.97
N TYR A 224 -2.70 16.91 0.24
CA TYR A 224 -1.59 16.91 -0.70
C TYR A 224 -0.26 16.87 0.04
N VAL A 225 0.72 16.17 -0.53
CA VAL A 225 2.07 16.08 0.03
C VAL A 225 2.94 17.21 -0.49
N ASP A 226 3.69 17.83 0.42
CA ASP A 226 4.75 18.80 0.19
C ASP A 226 6.07 18.31 0.84
N GLU A 227 7.06 19.19 0.94
CA GLU A 227 8.42 18.85 1.40
C GLU A 227 8.50 18.57 2.92
N GLU A 228 7.45 18.93 3.66
CA GLU A 228 7.35 18.77 5.10
C GLU A 228 6.26 17.73 5.44
N TYR A 229 6.34 17.15 6.64
CA TYR A 229 5.35 16.17 7.06
C TYR A 229 4.03 16.85 7.41
N ASP A 230 2.96 16.44 6.73
CA ASP A 230 1.57 16.76 7.06
C ASP A 230 1.22 18.26 7.05
N THR A 231 1.94 19.06 6.26
CA THR A 231 1.71 20.52 6.11
C THR A 231 0.98 20.90 4.83
N GLY A 232 0.97 20.01 3.84
CA GLY A 232 0.35 20.30 2.56
C GLY A 232 -1.18 20.48 2.65
N ARG A 233 -1.76 21.01 1.56
CA ARG A 233 -3.17 21.44 1.55
C ARG A 233 -4.12 20.28 1.86
N ILE A 234 -4.91 20.46 2.91
CA ILE A 234 -5.98 19.54 3.30
C ILE A 234 -7.02 19.49 2.18
N LEU A 235 -7.41 18.27 1.80
CA LEU A 235 -8.43 18.01 0.80
C LEU A 235 -9.74 17.54 1.43
N ALA A 236 -9.67 16.63 2.42
CA ALA A 236 -10.87 16.15 3.08
C ALA A 236 -10.56 15.62 4.49
N GLN A 237 -11.57 15.67 5.36
CA GLN A 237 -11.51 15.16 6.74
C GLN A 237 -12.79 14.42 7.11
N ARG A 238 -12.68 13.53 8.10
CA ARG A 238 -13.84 12.93 8.79
C ARG A 238 -13.63 13.05 10.29
N VAL A 239 -14.67 13.47 11.00
CA VAL A 239 -14.63 13.61 12.45
C VAL A 239 -15.02 12.30 13.10
N VAL A 240 -14.22 11.86 14.07
CA VAL A 240 -14.45 10.68 14.90
C VAL A 240 -14.45 11.11 16.36
N PRO A 241 -15.51 10.80 17.14
CA PRO A 241 -15.52 11.11 18.56
C PRO A 241 -14.49 10.26 19.32
N VAL A 242 -13.84 10.88 20.30
CA VAL A 242 -13.02 10.20 21.31
C VAL A 242 -13.90 9.95 22.53
N LEU A 243 -14.16 8.69 22.84
CA LEU A 243 -15.03 8.30 23.96
C LEU A 243 -14.26 8.44 25.29
N ALA A 244 -15.00 8.62 26.37
CA ALA A 244 -14.43 8.95 27.69
C ALA A 244 -13.40 7.92 28.19
N ASN A 245 -13.56 6.64 27.81
CA ASN A 245 -12.73 5.53 28.27
C ASN A 245 -11.95 4.88 27.13
N ASP A 246 -11.81 5.55 25.98
CA ASP A 246 -11.04 4.99 24.86
C ASP A 246 -9.59 4.73 25.24
N THR A 247 -9.12 3.54 24.91
CA THR A 247 -7.70 3.27 24.68
C THR A 247 -7.25 3.84 23.33
N ALA A 248 -5.94 4.01 23.14
CA ALA A 248 -5.41 4.47 21.86
C ALA A 248 -5.73 3.48 20.72
N GLU A 249 -5.76 2.18 21.02
CA GLU A 249 -6.07 1.09 20.10
C GLU A 249 -7.54 1.12 19.66
N GLU A 250 -8.48 1.36 20.58
CA GLU A 250 -9.91 1.50 20.26
C GLU A 250 -10.18 2.74 19.40
N LEU A 251 -9.56 3.87 19.75
CA LEU A 251 -9.62 5.07 18.93
C LEU A 251 -9.01 4.81 17.54
N ALA A 252 -7.85 4.15 17.47
CA ALA A 252 -7.21 3.81 16.20
C ALA A 252 -8.11 2.94 15.32
N ALA A 253 -8.76 1.93 15.88
CA ALA A 253 -9.70 1.07 15.15
C ALA A 253 -10.88 1.87 14.59
N ARG A 254 -11.42 2.82 15.37
CA ARG A 254 -12.53 3.68 14.92
C ARG A 254 -12.10 4.66 13.83
N VAL A 255 -10.93 5.28 13.97
CA VAL A 255 -10.36 6.18 12.96
C VAL A 255 -10.05 5.42 11.67
N LEU A 256 -9.52 4.20 11.76
CA LEU A 256 -9.17 3.38 10.59
C LEU A 256 -10.38 3.04 9.71
N VAL A 257 -11.57 2.84 10.29
CA VAL A 257 -12.81 2.63 9.52
C VAL A 257 -13.12 3.86 8.67
N GLU A 258 -12.97 5.07 9.22
CA GLU A 258 -13.18 6.30 8.47
C GLU A 258 -12.04 6.60 7.50
N GLU A 259 -10.81 6.14 7.77
CA GLU A 259 -9.70 6.21 6.81
C GLU A 259 -10.04 5.46 5.53
N HIS A 260 -10.51 4.21 5.65
CA HIS A 260 -10.83 3.37 4.50
C HIS A 260 -11.90 4.01 3.62
N LYS A 261 -12.95 4.56 4.23
CA LYS A 261 -14.04 5.24 3.52
C LYS A 261 -13.56 6.52 2.85
N LEU A 262 -12.93 7.41 3.64
CA LEU A 262 -12.51 8.72 3.19
C LEU A 262 -11.50 8.61 2.05
N TYR A 263 -10.52 7.71 2.17
CA TYR A 263 -9.48 7.61 1.15
C TYR A 263 -10.05 7.07 -0.17
N VAL A 264 -10.96 6.10 -0.12
CA VAL A 264 -11.65 5.58 -1.31
C VAL A 264 -12.48 6.68 -1.98
N GLU A 265 -13.23 7.47 -1.21
CA GLU A 265 -14.02 8.60 -1.71
C GLU A 265 -13.15 9.64 -2.41
N VAL A 266 -12.04 10.03 -1.78
CA VAL A 266 -11.08 10.99 -2.35
C VAL A 266 -10.41 10.43 -3.61
N CYS A 267 -10.00 9.15 -3.62
CA CYS A 267 -9.40 8.54 -4.79
C CYS A 267 -10.39 8.45 -5.96
N SER A 268 -11.66 8.17 -5.69
CA SER A 268 -12.74 8.21 -6.67
C SER A 268 -12.87 9.62 -7.28
N ALA A 269 -12.88 10.66 -6.44
CA ALA A 269 -12.91 12.06 -6.89
C ALA A 269 -11.69 12.48 -7.70
N LEU A 270 -10.51 12.02 -7.29
CA LEU A 270 -9.26 12.29 -7.98
C LEU A 270 -9.27 11.66 -9.38
N CYS A 271 -9.71 10.41 -9.50
CA CYS A 271 -9.75 9.70 -10.79
C CYS A 271 -10.82 10.24 -11.74
N GLU A 272 -11.91 10.78 -11.19
CA GLU A 272 -13.02 11.40 -11.93
C GLU A 272 -12.79 12.90 -12.20
N GLU A 273 -11.60 13.43 -11.89
CA GLU A 273 -11.23 14.83 -12.12
C GLU A 273 -12.15 15.86 -11.43
N ARG A 274 -12.73 15.48 -10.29
CA ARG A 274 -13.65 16.33 -9.51
C ARG A 274 -12.95 17.23 -8.48
N ILE A 275 -11.62 17.31 -8.52
CA ILE A 275 -10.86 18.17 -7.61
C ILE A 275 -10.71 19.56 -8.22
N ILE A 276 -11.41 20.54 -7.65
CA ILE A 276 -11.39 21.93 -8.11
C ILE A 276 -10.50 22.75 -7.18
N TRP A 277 -9.62 23.56 -7.75
CA TRP A 277 -8.77 24.47 -6.99
C TRP A 277 -9.37 25.86 -7.00
N ARG A 278 -9.60 26.41 -5.81
CA ARG A 278 -9.94 27.82 -5.63
C ARG A 278 -8.74 28.71 -5.99
N GLU A 279 -9.00 29.99 -6.26
CA GLU A 279 -7.95 30.97 -6.58
C GLU A 279 -6.93 31.14 -5.44
N ASP A 280 -7.34 30.95 -4.19
CA ASP A 280 -6.47 30.99 -3.00
C ASP A 280 -5.66 29.70 -2.78
N GLY A 281 -5.77 28.72 -3.69
CA GLY A 281 -5.03 27.48 -3.64
C GLY A 281 -5.61 26.43 -2.68
N VAL A 282 -6.86 26.59 -2.24
CA VAL A 282 -7.58 25.56 -1.46
C VAL A 282 -8.26 24.58 -2.42
N PRO A 283 -7.98 23.26 -2.32
CA PRO A 283 -8.65 22.26 -3.13
C PRO A 283 -10.02 21.89 -2.53
N LEU A 284 -10.98 21.59 -3.39
CA LEU A 284 -12.35 21.19 -3.06
C LEU A 284 -12.74 19.94 -3.86
N ILE A 285 -13.58 19.09 -3.28
CA ILE A 285 -14.17 17.96 -3.99
C ILE A 285 -15.55 18.37 -4.52
N GLN A 286 -15.70 18.50 -5.83
CA GLN A 286 -17.01 18.74 -6.44
C GLN A 286 -17.90 17.50 -6.31
N SER A 287 -19.16 17.70 -5.94
CA SER A 287 -20.15 16.63 -5.79
C SER A 287 -20.45 15.95 -7.14
N LYS A 288 -20.67 14.62 -7.11
CA LYS A 288 -21.06 13.84 -8.31
C LYS A 288 -22.45 14.22 -8.83
N HIS A 289 -23.35 14.60 -7.94
CA HIS A 289 -24.77 14.77 -8.24
C HIS A 289 -25.16 16.24 -8.47
N ASP A 290 -24.37 17.16 -7.93
CA ASP A 290 -24.61 18.59 -8.04
C ASP A 290 -23.29 19.33 -8.22
N PRO A 291 -22.95 19.74 -9.45
CA PRO A 291 -21.72 20.47 -9.75
C PRO A 291 -21.59 21.81 -9.01
N SER A 292 -22.68 22.35 -8.44
CA SER A 292 -22.66 23.57 -7.62
C SER A 292 -22.30 23.32 -6.16
N HIS A 293 -22.22 22.06 -5.73
CA HIS A 293 -21.92 21.67 -4.37
C HIS A 293 -20.51 21.06 -4.23
N TYR A 294 -19.86 21.37 -3.11
CA TYR A 294 -18.51 20.92 -2.79
C TYR A 294 -18.50 20.26 -1.40
N LEU A 295 -17.71 19.19 -1.27
CA LEU A 295 -17.49 18.43 -0.03
C LEU A 295 -16.22 18.91 0.68
#